data_AF-A0A6C0CR91-F1
#
_entry.id   AF-A0A6C0CR91-F1
#
_cell.length_a   1.000
_cell.length_b   1.000
_cell.length_c   1.000
_cell.angle_alpha   90.00
_cell.angle_beta   90.00
_cell.angle_gamma   90.00
#
_symmetry.space_group_name_H-M   'P 1'
#
loop_
_entity.id
_entity.type
_entity.pdbx_description
1 polymer ?
#
loop_
_entity_poly.entity_id
_entity_poly.type
_entity_poly.pdbx_seq_one_letter_code
_entity_poly.pdbx_strand_id
1 'polypeptide(L)'
;MSVPIIYANTQYIAGKHIFKTIPTDINLSLTSLANVPTCNVMTIINANVGIGTTNPLNSLHVQNQSYFVGNVGIGTTNPLYKLHVNGSAYVDGTLYVENVADVDEIQADDGSATDPSFTFRSDTNTGMYIAAADTLAFSTNGTERVRVTSTGNVGIGTTNPLYKLHVNGSAYVDGTLYVENAAHVNEIQAEDGGPTDPSFTFLSDTNTGMYLQAANTLAFSTDGTERVRVSSSGSVGIGTTNPLYKLHVNGSAYVDSTLYVAGVADVDEIQADDGSATDPSFTFRSDTNTGMYIAAANTLAFSTDGNERVRVSSSGSVGIGTTNPLYKLHVNGSAYVDSTLYVGGTGDVDEIQADDGSATDPSFTFRSDTNTGMYLQAANTLAFSTDGTECARFTSSQALRLYGNLKMYNGATEGGEISTDGSDLYIEATDDVKSLTIYNNTLAEGSFFTVYIDSANNLGRVSSSLRYKKDIVTIEDSIADRILNCRPISYKLIDTRETPNDMTQFGFIAEEVVLIEPRLVAYNKNNEPESIYYDRFIPLLLNIIKRQKNEINTLRTDYNNLVQILQSKGILP
;
A
#
# COMPACT_ATOMS: atom_id res chain seq x y z
N MET A 1 -18.84 -100.96 -102.07
CA MET A 1 -17.70 -101.18 -101.18
C MET A 1 -18.17 -100.88 -99.78
N SER A 2 -18.40 -101.92 -99.00
CA SER A 2 -19.09 -101.87 -97.71
C SER A 2 -18.10 -101.53 -96.61
N VAL A 3 -18.33 -100.42 -95.91
CA VAL A 3 -17.65 -100.12 -94.65
C VAL A 3 -18.32 -100.97 -93.56
N PRO A 4 -17.58 -101.79 -92.79
CA PRO A 4 -18.18 -102.55 -91.72
C PRO A 4 -18.49 -101.60 -90.56
N ILE A 5 -19.76 -101.28 -90.40
CA ILE A 5 -20.28 -100.71 -89.15
C ILE A 5 -20.22 -101.86 -88.14
N ILE A 6 -19.33 -101.73 -87.14
CA ILE A 6 -19.28 -102.66 -86.01
C ILE A 6 -20.59 -102.49 -85.25
N TYR A 7 -21.47 -103.49 -85.36
CA TYR A 7 -22.65 -103.62 -84.51
C TYR A 7 -22.17 -103.90 -83.09
N ALA A 8 -22.13 -102.88 -82.24
CA ALA A 8 -22.45 -103.11 -80.83
C ALA A 8 -23.91 -103.60 -80.80
N ASN A 9 -24.22 -104.65 -80.03
CA ASN A 9 -25.58 -105.16 -79.83
C ASN A 9 -26.47 -104.07 -79.23
N THR A 10 -26.98 -103.16 -80.06
CA THR A 10 -27.94 -102.13 -79.66
C THR A 10 -29.33 -102.66 -79.95
N GLN A 11 -30.10 -102.91 -78.89
CA GLN A 11 -31.54 -103.12 -79.04
C GLN A 11 -32.19 -101.75 -79.22
N TYR A 12 -32.76 -101.50 -80.40
CA TYR A 12 -33.49 -100.28 -80.70
C TYR A 12 -34.95 -100.48 -80.27
N ILE A 13 -35.34 -99.93 -79.12
CA ILE A 13 -36.73 -99.99 -78.63
C ILE A 13 -37.21 -98.55 -78.50
N ALA A 14 -38.27 -98.22 -79.25
CA ALA A 14 -39.01 -96.96 -79.16
C ALA A 14 -38.13 -95.69 -79.19
N GLY A 15 -37.20 -95.59 -80.15
CA GLY A 15 -36.43 -94.36 -80.39
C GLY A 15 -35.35 -94.05 -79.35
N LYS A 16 -35.01 -94.98 -78.44
CA LYS A 16 -33.88 -94.86 -77.51
C LYS A 16 -32.83 -95.94 -77.80
N HIS A 17 -31.57 -95.52 -77.94
CA HIS A 17 -30.43 -96.44 -77.93
C HIS A 17 -30.14 -96.84 -76.48
N ILE A 18 -30.39 -98.10 -76.14
CA ILE A 18 -30.06 -98.66 -74.82
C ILE A 18 -28.81 -99.52 -74.97
N PHE A 19 -27.70 -99.08 -74.38
CA PHE A 19 -26.48 -99.89 -74.26
C PHE A 19 -26.60 -100.73 -72.99
N LYS A 20 -27.09 -101.97 -73.13
CA LYS A 20 -27.25 -102.90 -72.01
C LYS A 20 -25.92 -103.61 -71.75
N THR A 21 -25.46 -103.59 -70.49
CA THR A 21 -24.29 -104.25 -69.90
C THR A 21 -23.55 -105.25 -70.81
N ILE A 22 -22.30 -104.96 -71.16
CA ILE A 22 -21.41 -105.85 -71.92
C ILE A 22 -20.12 -106.03 -71.10
N PRO A 23 -19.64 -107.28 -70.88
CA PRO A 23 -18.54 -107.59 -69.95
C PRO A 23 -17.12 -107.20 -70.44
N THR A 24 -16.99 -106.41 -71.51
CA THR A 24 -15.69 -106.00 -72.06
C THR A 24 -15.77 -104.60 -72.67
N ASP A 25 -14.71 -103.82 -72.49
CA ASP A 25 -14.53 -102.44 -72.93
C ASP A 25 -14.93 -102.21 -74.39
N ILE A 26 -15.78 -101.20 -74.64
CA ILE A 26 -16.16 -100.79 -75.99
C ILE A 26 -15.72 -99.34 -76.22
N ASN A 27 -14.76 -99.17 -77.12
CA ASN A 27 -14.45 -97.87 -77.72
C ASN A 27 -15.45 -97.59 -78.85
N LEU A 28 -16.43 -96.72 -78.62
CA LEU A 28 -17.34 -96.22 -79.65
C LEU A 28 -16.71 -94.98 -80.31
N SER A 29 -15.76 -95.23 -81.20
CA SER A 29 -15.21 -94.17 -82.06
C SER A 29 -16.21 -93.83 -83.18
N LEU A 30 -16.98 -92.75 -83.04
CA LEU A 30 -17.58 -92.09 -84.20
C LEU A 30 -16.49 -91.36 -84.98
N THR A 31 -15.85 -92.05 -85.92
CA THR A 31 -15.07 -91.39 -86.97
C THR A 31 -16.05 -90.67 -87.91
N SER A 32 -16.12 -89.34 -87.86
CA SER A 32 -16.54 -88.60 -89.05
C SER A 32 -15.35 -88.47 -90.00
N LEU A 33 -15.70 -88.43 -91.29
CA LEU A 33 -14.88 -88.35 -92.49
C LEU A 33 -13.42 -87.86 -92.35
N ALA A 34 -12.54 -88.57 -93.05
CA ALA A 34 -11.15 -88.28 -93.44
C ALA A 34 -10.51 -86.94 -92.96
N ASN A 35 -9.36 -87.09 -92.27
CA ASN A 35 -8.35 -86.07 -91.92
C ASN A 35 -8.49 -85.23 -90.63
N VAL A 36 -8.88 -85.86 -89.52
CA VAL A 36 -8.57 -85.32 -88.17
C VAL A 36 -7.95 -86.44 -87.31
N PRO A 37 -6.87 -86.18 -86.53
CA PRO A 37 -6.28 -87.20 -85.65
C PRO A 37 -7.32 -87.75 -84.68
N THR A 38 -7.28 -89.07 -84.45
CA THR A 38 -8.19 -89.86 -83.61
C THR A 38 -8.49 -89.17 -82.28
N CYS A 39 -9.63 -88.49 -82.19
CA CYS A 39 -10.19 -88.05 -80.92
C CYS A 39 -11.37 -88.97 -80.62
N ASN A 40 -11.27 -89.78 -79.55
CA ASN A 40 -12.36 -90.65 -79.15
C ASN A 40 -13.52 -89.78 -78.67
N VAL A 41 -14.60 -89.76 -79.46
CA VAL A 41 -15.77 -88.93 -79.17
C VAL A 41 -16.52 -89.44 -77.93
N MET A 42 -16.63 -90.77 -77.76
CA MET A 42 -17.24 -91.40 -76.57
C MET A 42 -16.63 -92.79 -76.30
N THR A 43 -16.27 -93.07 -75.05
CA THR A 43 -15.71 -94.35 -74.59
C THR A 43 -16.58 -94.92 -73.47
N ILE A 44 -16.91 -96.21 -73.49
CA ILE A 44 -17.63 -96.87 -72.38
C ILE A 44 -16.78 -98.00 -71.84
N ILE A 45 -16.29 -97.84 -70.60
CA ILE A 45 -15.41 -98.78 -69.90
C ILE A 45 -15.96 -98.98 -68.49
N ASN A 46 -16.14 -100.23 -68.06
CA ASN A 46 -16.65 -100.57 -66.72
C ASN A 46 -17.92 -99.81 -66.29
N ALA A 47 -18.88 -99.65 -67.21
CA ALA A 47 -20.13 -98.88 -67.02
C ALA A 47 -19.97 -97.36 -66.82
N ASN A 48 -18.76 -96.82 -66.98
CA ASN A 48 -18.50 -95.38 -67.02
C ASN A 48 -18.52 -94.85 -68.46
N VAL A 49 -19.08 -93.66 -68.66
CA VAL A 49 -19.09 -92.97 -69.94
C VAL A 49 -18.02 -91.89 -69.95
N GLY A 50 -17.03 -92.01 -70.84
CA GLY A 50 -16.04 -90.97 -71.15
C GLY A 50 -16.39 -90.23 -72.43
N ILE A 51 -16.28 -88.90 -72.45
CA ILE A 51 -16.40 -88.06 -73.65
C ILE A 51 -15.10 -87.26 -73.79
N GLY A 52 -14.37 -87.47 -74.90
CA GLY A 52 -13.04 -86.89 -75.11
C GLY A 52 -11.92 -87.55 -74.29
N THR A 53 -12.16 -88.71 -73.67
CA THR A 53 -11.17 -89.48 -72.89
C THR A 53 -11.34 -90.99 -73.11
N THR A 54 -10.24 -91.75 -73.00
CA THR A 54 -10.22 -93.22 -73.10
C THR A 54 -10.17 -93.92 -71.75
N ASN A 55 -10.05 -93.18 -70.65
CA ASN A 55 -9.98 -93.74 -69.31
C ASN A 55 -10.92 -92.95 -68.37
N PRO A 56 -12.24 -93.18 -68.46
CA PRO A 56 -13.20 -92.45 -67.65
C PRO A 56 -13.03 -92.78 -66.17
N LEU A 57 -12.80 -91.74 -65.35
CA LEU A 57 -12.51 -91.87 -63.91
C LEU A 57 -13.79 -91.93 -63.05
N ASN A 58 -14.93 -91.49 -63.60
CA ASN A 58 -16.22 -91.45 -62.94
C ASN A 58 -17.32 -91.94 -63.90
N SER A 59 -18.52 -92.19 -63.39
CA SER A 59 -19.69 -92.65 -64.17
C SER A 59 -19.95 -91.81 -65.43
N LEU A 60 -19.65 -90.51 -65.36
CA LEU A 60 -19.54 -89.62 -66.51
C LEU A 60 -18.26 -88.79 -66.37
N HIS A 61 -17.36 -88.84 -67.36
CA HIS A 61 -16.15 -88.03 -67.43
C HIS A 61 -16.07 -87.31 -68.78
N VAL A 62 -16.15 -85.97 -68.77
CA VAL A 62 -15.98 -85.13 -69.96
C VAL A 62 -14.70 -84.30 -69.81
N GLN A 63 -13.75 -84.44 -70.73
CA GLN A 63 -12.43 -83.79 -70.63
C GLN A 63 -12.41 -82.35 -71.20
N ASN A 64 -13.50 -81.91 -71.85
CA ASN A 64 -13.65 -80.59 -72.50
C ASN A 64 -14.98 -79.92 -72.11
N GLN A 65 -15.36 -78.86 -72.82
CA GLN A 65 -16.63 -78.13 -72.60
C GLN A 65 -17.86 -79.02 -72.85
N SER A 66 -18.86 -78.86 -71.99
CA SER A 66 -20.19 -79.46 -72.14
C SER A 66 -21.23 -78.36 -72.35
N TYR A 67 -22.14 -78.55 -73.31
CA TYR A 67 -23.24 -77.62 -73.59
C TYR A 67 -24.58 -78.35 -73.55
N PHE A 68 -25.51 -77.86 -72.74
CA PHE A 68 -26.83 -78.44 -72.56
C PHE A 68 -27.91 -77.41 -72.92
N VAL A 69 -28.80 -77.78 -73.86
CA VAL A 69 -29.94 -76.93 -74.27
C VAL A 69 -31.11 -77.05 -73.28
N GLY A 70 -31.25 -78.24 -72.68
CA GLY A 70 -32.29 -78.57 -71.69
C GLY A 70 -31.77 -78.57 -70.24
N ASN A 71 -32.65 -78.92 -69.31
CA ASN A 71 -32.32 -79.03 -67.89
C ASN A 71 -31.44 -80.27 -67.62
N VAL A 72 -30.38 -80.11 -66.83
CA VAL A 72 -29.52 -81.18 -66.36
C VAL A 72 -29.91 -81.54 -64.92
N GLY A 73 -30.36 -82.77 -64.70
CA GLY A 73 -30.63 -83.30 -63.37
C GLY A 73 -29.49 -84.17 -62.86
N ILE A 74 -28.99 -83.89 -61.66
CA ILE A 74 -28.03 -84.73 -60.93
C ILE A 74 -28.70 -85.19 -59.64
N GLY A 75 -28.96 -86.50 -59.50
CA GLY A 75 -29.68 -87.05 -58.34
C GLY A 75 -31.21 -86.83 -58.35
N THR A 76 -31.78 -86.36 -59.46
CA THR A 76 -33.23 -86.15 -59.65
C THR A 76 -33.68 -86.55 -61.06
N THR A 77 -34.90 -87.09 -61.17
CA THR A 77 -35.52 -87.46 -62.46
C THR A 77 -36.39 -86.36 -63.04
N ASN A 78 -36.68 -85.29 -62.30
CA ASN A 78 -37.52 -84.17 -62.72
C ASN A 78 -36.81 -82.83 -62.41
N PRO A 79 -35.82 -82.43 -63.22
CA PRO A 79 -35.06 -81.20 -62.96
C PRO A 79 -35.93 -79.96 -63.21
N LEU A 80 -36.14 -79.16 -62.17
CA LEU A 80 -36.98 -77.94 -62.20
C LEU A 80 -36.22 -76.74 -62.79
N TYR A 81 -34.89 -76.73 -62.62
CA TYR A 81 -33.99 -75.68 -63.10
C TYR A 81 -33.04 -76.19 -64.19
N LYS A 82 -32.39 -75.27 -64.91
CA LYS A 82 -31.41 -75.58 -65.98
C LYS A 82 -30.31 -76.52 -65.50
N LEU A 83 -29.90 -76.40 -64.24
CA LEU A 83 -29.11 -77.39 -63.52
C LEU A 83 -29.79 -77.62 -62.17
N HIS A 84 -30.29 -78.84 -61.92
CA HIS A 84 -30.87 -79.24 -60.64
C HIS A 84 -30.02 -80.37 -60.05
N VAL A 85 -29.29 -80.05 -58.97
CA VAL A 85 -28.53 -81.01 -58.17
C VAL A 85 -29.30 -81.29 -56.88
N ASN A 86 -29.79 -82.51 -56.70
CA ASN A 86 -30.36 -82.97 -55.44
C ASN A 86 -29.23 -83.54 -54.58
N GLY A 87 -28.51 -82.66 -53.88
CA GLY A 87 -27.31 -82.95 -53.11
C GLY A 87 -26.26 -81.85 -53.25
N SER A 88 -25.04 -82.08 -52.76
CA SER A 88 -23.95 -81.11 -52.86
C SER A 88 -23.35 -81.06 -54.26
N ALA A 89 -23.09 -79.87 -54.78
CA ALA A 89 -22.28 -79.65 -55.97
C ALA A 89 -20.90 -79.13 -55.56
N TYR A 90 -19.83 -79.77 -56.06
CA TYR A 90 -18.46 -79.29 -55.88
C TYR A 90 -17.99 -78.65 -57.20
N VAL A 91 -17.69 -77.35 -57.16
CA VAL A 91 -17.11 -76.62 -58.30
C VAL A 91 -15.66 -76.31 -57.95
N ASP A 92 -14.72 -77.00 -58.61
CA ASP A 92 -13.29 -76.72 -58.50
C ASP A 92 -12.92 -75.59 -59.47
N GLY A 93 -13.17 -74.36 -59.03
CA GLY A 93 -13.01 -73.15 -59.83
C GLY A 93 -14.15 -72.16 -59.60
N THR A 94 -14.34 -71.25 -60.55
CA THR A 94 -15.41 -70.24 -60.49
C THR A 94 -16.70 -70.78 -61.10
N LEU A 95 -17.81 -70.69 -60.36
CA LEU A 95 -19.14 -70.84 -60.92
C LEU A 95 -19.55 -69.50 -61.57
N TYR A 96 -19.61 -69.46 -62.90
CA TYR A 96 -20.15 -68.32 -63.64
C TYR A 96 -21.66 -68.43 -63.76
N VAL A 97 -22.39 -67.44 -63.26
CA VAL A 97 -23.83 -67.28 -63.45
C VAL A 97 -24.04 -66.00 -64.27
N GLU A 98 -24.40 -66.12 -65.55
CA GLU A 98 -24.53 -65.00 -66.49
C GLU A 98 -26.01 -64.70 -66.84
N ASN A 99 -26.33 -63.44 -67.20
CA ASN A 99 -27.67 -62.95 -67.56
C ASN A 99 -28.76 -63.22 -66.50
N VAL A 100 -28.53 -62.65 -65.32
CA VAL A 100 -29.36 -62.76 -64.09
C VAL A 100 -30.69 -61.98 -64.16
N ALA A 101 -31.25 -61.77 -65.36
CA ALA A 101 -32.40 -60.89 -65.56
C ALA A 101 -33.76 -61.56 -65.31
N ASP A 102 -33.89 -62.87 -65.50
CA ASP A 102 -35.20 -63.52 -65.54
C ASP A 102 -35.42 -64.72 -64.59
N VAL A 103 -34.39 -65.29 -63.94
CA VAL A 103 -34.56 -66.41 -62.98
C VAL A 103 -33.41 -66.47 -61.95
N ASP A 104 -33.78 -66.24 -60.69
CA ASP A 104 -33.29 -66.82 -59.43
C ASP A 104 -31.98 -66.37 -58.74
N GLU A 105 -32.24 -65.81 -57.56
CA GLU A 105 -31.39 -65.53 -56.41
C GLU A 105 -30.49 -66.72 -56.00
N ILE A 106 -29.27 -66.44 -55.54
CA ILE A 106 -28.50 -67.42 -54.76
C ILE A 106 -29.14 -67.47 -53.37
N GLN A 107 -30.16 -68.31 -53.23
CA GLN A 107 -30.80 -68.56 -51.95
C GLN A 107 -29.97 -69.55 -51.14
N ALA A 108 -29.65 -69.19 -49.91
CA ALA A 108 -29.09 -70.08 -48.91
C ALA A 108 -30.08 -70.17 -47.74
N ASP A 109 -30.08 -71.29 -47.01
CA ASP A 109 -30.84 -71.40 -45.77
C ASP A 109 -30.40 -70.33 -44.76
N ASP A 110 -31.23 -69.95 -43.80
CA ASP A 110 -30.93 -68.83 -42.87
C ASP A 110 -29.62 -69.00 -42.07
N GLY A 111 -29.19 -70.25 -41.82
CA GLY A 111 -27.97 -70.55 -41.06
C GLY A 111 -28.04 -70.15 -39.58
N SER A 112 -26.88 -70.14 -38.91
CA SER A 112 -26.74 -69.71 -37.52
C SER A 112 -25.34 -69.17 -37.25
N ALA A 113 -25.10 -68.58 -36.07
CA ALA A 113 -23.76 -68.10 -35.69
C ALA A 113 -22.70 -69.22 -35.74
N THR A 114 -23.07 -70.44 -35.35
CA THR A 114 -22.18 -71.63 -35.35
C THR A 114 -22.08 -72.33 -36.70
N ASP A 115 -23.01 -72.06 -37.61
CA ASP A 115 -23.09 -72.68 -38.94
C ASP A 115 -23.72 -71.68 -39.94
N PRO A 116 -22.95 -70.68 -40.38
CA PRO A 116 -23.46 -69.63 -41.26
C PRO A 116 -23.64 -70.13 -42.69
N SER A 117 -24.68 -69.62 -43.36
CA SER A 117 -25.10 -70.01 -44.71
C SER A 117 -24.02 -69.78 -45.77
N PHE A 118 -23.27 -68.69 -45.60
CA PHE A 118 -22.06 -68.41 -46.38
C PHE A 118 -20.86 -68.54 -45.47
N THR A 119 -20.10 -69.63 -45.64
CA THR A 119 -18.93 -69.94 -44.81
C THR A 119 -17.71 -70.31 -45.64
N PHE A 120 -16.56 -70.42 -44.99
CA PHE A 120 -15.30 -70.82 -45.61
C PHE A 120 -15.05 -72.30 -45.34
N ARG A 121 -14.62 -73.06 -46.36
CA ARG A 121 -14.44 -74.52 -46.28
C ARG A 121 -13.60 -75.00 -45.09
N SER A 122 -12.57 -74.24 -44.71
CA SER A 122 -11.65 -74.53 -43.60
C SER A 122 -12.06 -73.91 -42.26
N ASP A 123 -13.04 -73.01 -42.26
CA ASP A 123 -13.54 -72.33 -41.06
C ASP A 123 -15.06 -72.18 -41.15
N THR A 124 -15.75 -73.25 -40.78
CA THR A 124 -17.21 -73.38 -40.95
C THR A 124 -18.02 -72.61 -39.92
N ASN A 125 -17.38 -71.90 -38.98
CA ASN A 125 -18.07 -71.11 -37.95
C ASN A 125 -17.81 -69.59 -38.10
N THR A 126 -17.18 -69.22 -39.21
CA THR A 126 -16.95 -67.85 -39.65
C THR A 126 -17.72 -67.63 -40.94
N GLY A 127 -18.56 -66.60 -40.99
CA GLY A 127 -19.40 -66.38 -42.15
C GLY A 127 -20.54 -65.39 -41.96
N MET A 128 -21.50 -65.45 -42.88
CA MET A 128 -22.67 -64.58 -42.95
C MET A 128 -23.95 -65.44 -42.92
N TYR A 129 -24.94 -65.01 -42.14
CA TYR A 129 -26.21 -65.72 -41.93
C TYR A 129 -27.35 -64.73 -41.63
N ILE A 130 -28.58 -65.23 -41.67
CA ILE A 130 -29.80 -64.48 -41.32
C ILE A 130 -30.18 -64.81 -39.89
N ALA A 131 -29.94 -63.88 -38.96
CA ALA A 131 -30.16 -64.12 -37.53
C ALA A 131 -31.64 -64.02 -37.11
N ALA A 132 -32.45 -63.34 -37.92
CA ALA A 132 -33.90 -63.18 -37.80
C ALA A 132 -34.43 -62.61 -39.13
N ALA A 133 -35.76 -62.53 -39.28
CA ALA A 133 -36.37 -61.86 -40.43
C ALA A 133 -35.73 -60.48 -40.68
N ASP A 134 -35.33 -60.25 -41.93
CA ASP A 134 -34.68 -59.02 -42.41
C ASP A 134 -33.46 -58.59 -41.57
N THR A 135 -32.73 -59.54 -40.97
CA THR A 135 -31.58 -59.25 -40.12
C THR A 135 -30.33 -60.02 -40.54
N LEU A 136 -29.39 -59.29 -41.14
CA LEU A 136 -28.10 -59.84 -41.58
C LEU A 136 -27.12 -59.88 -40.40
N ALA A 137 -26.40 -60.98 -40.26
CA ALA A 137 -25.39 -61.14 -39.22
C ALA A 137 -24.09 -61.76 -39.74
N PHE A 138 -22.99 -61.42 -39.08
CA PHE A 138 -21.66 -61.96 -39.32
C PHE A 138 -21.16 -62.66 -38.05
N SER A 139 -20.62 -63.86 -38.20
CA SER A 139 -20.03 -64.63 -37.11
C SER A 139 -18.54 -64.87 -37.32
N THR A 140 -17.82 -64.98 -36.19
CA THR A 140 -16.48 -65.56 -36.13
C THR A 140 -16.38 -66.43 -34.88
N ASN A 141 -15.69 -67.57 -34.99
CA ASN A 141 -15.57 -68.53 -33.88
C ASN A 141 -16.96 -68.92 -33.31
N GLY A 142 -17.95 -69.08 -34.19
CA GLY A 142 -19.30 -69.50 -33.82
C GLY A 142 -20.13 -68.47 -33.03
N THR A 143 -19.66 -67.22 -32.93
CA THR A 143 -20.32 -66.15 -32.16
C THR A 143 -20.70 -64.99 -33.08
N GLU A 144 -21.92 -64.46 -32.94
CA GLU A 144 -22.34 -63.23 -33.63
C GLU A 144 -21.45 -62.06 -33.23
N ARG A 145 -20.84 -61.40 -34.21
CA ARG A 145 -19.96 -60.23 -33.99
C ARG A 145 -20.61 -58.94 -34.40
N VAL A 146 -21.28 -58.96 -35.55
CA VAL A 146 -21.93 -57.79 -36.15
C VAL A 146 -23.31 -58.21 -36.64
N ARG A 147 -24.33 -57.39 -36.37
CA ARG A 147 -25.65 -57.53 -37.00
C ARG A 147 -26.14 -56.21 -37.56
N VAL A 148 -26.96 -56.29 -38.60
CA VAL A 148 -27.76 -55.18 -39.13
C VAL A 148 -29.22 -55.60 -39.07
N THR A 149 -29.99 -54.96 -38.19
CA THR A 149 -31.42 -55.29 -37.99
C THR A 149 -32.29 -54.80 -39.14
N SER A 150 -33.54 -55.27 -39.17
CA SER A 150 -34.58 -54.82 -40.09
C SER A 150 -34.88 -53.31 -40.01
N THR A 151 -34.59 -52.67 -38.88
CA THR A 151 -34.70 -51.22 -38.67
C THR A 151 -33.44 -50.44 -39.09
N GLY A 152 -32.43 -51.12 -39.60
CA GLY A 152 -31.14 -50.56 -40.04
C GLY A 152 -30.21 -50.17 -38.89
N ASN A 153 -30.35 -50.78 -37.71
CA ASN A 153 -29.41 -50.57 -36.61
C ASN A 153 -28.26 -51.57 -36.70
N VAL A 154 -27.03 -51.09 -36.54
CA VAL A 154 -25.83 -51.91 -36.51
C VAL A 154 -25.45 -52.22 -35.07
N GLY A 155 -25.44 -53.49 -34.69
CA GLY A 155 -24.94 -53.96 -33.41
C GLY A 155 -23.54 -54.57 -33.56
N ILE A 156 -22.61 -54.19 -32.70
CA ILE A 156 -21.27 -54.82 -32.58
C ILE A 156 -21.16 -55.41 -31.17
N GLY A 157 -21.04 -56.73 -31.06
CA GLY A 157 -20.99 -57.44 -29.77
C GLY A 157 -22.33 -57.46 -29.00
N THR A 158 -23.44 -57.08 -29.65
CA THR A 158 -24.80 -57.10 -29.07
C THR A 158 -25.82 -57.56 -30.10
N THR A 159 -26.78 -58.36 -29.64
CA THR A 159 -27.91 -58.81 -30.44
C THR A 159 -29.09 -57.82 -30.40
N ASN A 160 -29.12 -56.84 -29.51
CA ASN A 160 -30.24 -55.90 -29.41
C ASN A 160 -29.75 -54.43 -29.50
N PRO A 161 -29.38 -53.95 -30.70
CA PRO A 161 -28.90 -52.58 -30.87
C PRO A 161 -30.02 -51.55 -30.66
N LEU A 162 -29.86 -50.70 -29.63
CA LEU A 162 -30.83 -49.66 -29.27
C LEU A 162 -30.68 -48.38 -30.12
N TYR A 163 -29.51 -48.20 -30.75
CA TYR A 163 -29.16 -47.04 -31.57
C TYR A 163 -28.71 -47.48 -32.97
N LYS A 164 -28.58 -46.52 -33.89
CA LYS A 164 -28.13 -46.78 -35.27
C LYS A 164 -26.77 -47.48 -35.33
N LEU A 165 -25.90 -47.18 -34.38
CA LEU A 165 -24.69 -47.95 -34.09
C LEU A 165 -24.65 -48.20 -32.58
N HIS A 166 -24.66 -49.47 -32.15
CA HIS A 166 -24.52 -49.88 -30.76
C HIS A 166 -23.33 -50.84 -30.64
N VAL A 167 -22.28 -50.41 -29.95
CA VAL A 167 -21.12 -51.23 -29.60
C VAL A 167 -21.23 -51.64 -28.14
N ASN A 168 -21.31 -52.94 -27.86
CA ASN A 168 -21.23 -53.47 -26.51
C ASN A 168 -19.77 -53.70 -26.15
N GLY A 169 -19.14 -52.68 -25.58
CA GLY A 169 -17.70 -52.61 -25.28
C GLY A 169 -17.10 -51.26 -25.70
N SER A 170 -15.78 -51.16 -25.67
CA SER A 170 -15.07 -49.94 -26.07
C SER A 170 -14.90 -49.87 -27.60
N ALA A 171 -15.12 -48.68 -28.16
CA ALA A 171 -14.79 -48.38 -29.54
C ALA A 171 -13.57 -47.46 -29.60
N TYR A 172 -12.54 -47.86 -30.35
CA TYR A 172 -11.40 -47.00 -30.66
C TYR A 172 -11.59 -46.41 -32.07
N VAL A 173 -11.63 -45.09 -32.17
CA VAL A 173 -11.72 -44.37 -33.45
C VAL A 173 -10.36 -43.74 -33.71
N ASP A 174 -9.60 -44.32 -34.64
CA ASP A 174 -8.34 -43.72 -35.11
C ASP A 174 -8.67 -42.52 -36.01
N GLY A 175 -8.55 -41.33 -35.44
CA GLY A 175 -8.93 -40.05 -36.07
C GLY A 175 -10.06 -39.34 -35.33
N THR A 176 -10.77 -38.45 -36.04
CA THR A 176 -11.85 -37.65 -35.46
C THR A 176 -13.19 -38.35 -35.65
N LEU A 177 -13.94 -38.59 -34.57
CA LEU A 177 -15.35 -38.94 -34.65
C LEU A 177 -16.14 -37.70 -35.09
N TYR A 178 -16.47 -37.62 -36.38
CA TYR A 178 -17.31 -36.55 -36.90
C TYR A 178 -18.78 -36.88 -36.63
N VAL A 179 -19.44 -36.11 -35.78
CA VAL A 179 -20.91 -36.18 -35.64
C VAL A 179 -21.51 -35.02 -36.40
N GLU A 180 -22.18 -35.33 -37.51
CA GLU A 180 -22.80 -34.32 -38.38
C GLU A 180 -24.04 -33.74 -37.70
N ASN A 181 -24.01 -32.42 -37.46
CA ASN A 181 -25.02 -31.63 -36.76
C ASN A 181 -25.07 -31.85 -35.24
N ALA A 182 -24.70 -30.82 -34.47
CA ALA A 182 -24.69 -30.84 -33.01
C ALA A 182 -26.06 -31.17 -32.37
N ALA A 183 -27.15 -31.08 -33.13
CA ALA A 183 -28.48 -31.51 -32.70
C ALA A 183 -28.66 -33.04 -32.60
N HIS A 184 -27.73 -33.85 -33.11
CA HIS A 184 -27.78 -35.32 -33.03
C HIS A 184 -26.88 -35.92 -31.93
N VAL A 185 -26.01 -35.11 -31.30
CA VAL A 185 -25.36 -35.47 -30.03
C VAL A 185 -26.19 -34.86 -28.91
N ASN A 186 -27.40 -35.40 -28.68
CA ASN A 186 -28.22 -34.92 -27.57
C ASN A 186 -27.53 -35.14 -26.22
N GLU A 187 -26.63 -36.12 -26.12
CA GLU A 187 -25.99 -36.49 -24.87
C GLU A 187 -24.68 -37.27 -25.10
N ILE A 188 -23.61 -36.91 -24.40
CA ILE A 188 -22.46 -37.78 -24.15
C ILE A 188 -22.55 -38.13 -22.67
N GLN A 189 -23.09 -39.31 -22.37
CA GLN A 189 -23.13 -39.85 -21.00
C GLN A 189 -21.80 -40.56 -20.75
N ALA A 190 -21.12 -40.18 -19.68
CA ALA A 190 -19.98 -40.89 -19.15
C ALA A 190 -20.31 -41.35 -17.73
N GLU A 191 -19.70 -42.45 -17.27
CA GLU A 191 -19.84 -42.87 -15.87
C GLU A 191 -19.24 -41.81 -14.94
N ASP A 192 -19.82 -41.66 -13.75
CA ASP A 192 -19.34 -40.73 -12.72
C ASP A 192 -17.96 -41.20 -12.22
N GLY A 193 -16.90 -40.68 -12.85
CA GLY A 193 -15.52 -41.02 -12.54
C GLY A 193 -15.06 -40.47 -11.19
N GLY A 194 -13.78 -40.63 -10.90
CA GLY A 194 -13.13 -40.10 -9.69
C GLY A 194 -11.86 -39.32 -10.00
N PRO A 195 -11.19 -38.75 -8.99
CA PRO A 195 -9.98 -37.97 -9.21
C PRO A 195 -8.84 -38.81 -9.81
N THR A 196 -8.77 -40.12 -9.50
CA THR A 196 -7.78 -41.06 -10.06
C THR A 196 -8.19 -41.70 -11.38
N ASP A 197 -9.46 -41.57 -11.77
CA ASP A 197 -10.02 -42.12 -13.00
C ASP A 197 -11.19 -41.25 -13.50
N PRO A 198 -10.91 -40.06 -14.07
CA PRO A 198 -11.96 -39.14 -14.50
C PRO A 198 -12.81 -39.69 -15.64
N SER A 199 -14.02 -39.17 -15.80
CA SER A 199 -14.93 -39.55 -16.90
C SER A 199 -14.39 -39.17 -18.28
N PHE A 200 -13.68 -38.05 -18.36
CA PHE A 200 -13.01 -37.57 -19.58
C PHE A 200 -11.53 -37.42 -19.31
N THR A 201 -10.70 -38.27 -19.93
CA THR A 201 -9.25 -38.36 -19.70
C THR A 201 -8.47 -38.24 -21.00
N PHE A 202 -7.14 -38.20 -20.87
CA PHE A 202 -6.23 -38.27 -21.99
C PHE A 202 -5.63 -39.69 -22.09
N LEU A 203 -5.48 -40.22 -23.30
CA LEU A 203 -5.04 -41.61 -23.52
C LEU A 203 -3.72 -41.97 -22.81
N SER A 204 -2.79 -41.01 -22.72
CA SER A 204 -1.49 -41.19 -22.05
C SER A 204 -1.47 -40.72 -20.59
N ASP A 205 -2.56 -40.13 -20.10
CA ASP A 205 -2.69 -39.59 -18.74
C ASP A 205 -4.13 -39.79 -18.25
N THR A 206 -4.37 -40.96 -17.69
CA THR A 206 -5.70 -41.41 -17.26
C THR A 206 -6.11 -40.85 -15.90
N ASN A 207 -5.23 -40.12 -15.20
CA ASN A 207 -5.53 -39.53 -13.89
C ASN A 207 -5.67 -38.00 -13.93
N THR A 208 -5.63 -37.43 -15.14
CA THR A 208 -5.87 -36.02 -15.45
C THR A 208 -7.12 -35.91 -16.30
N GLY A 209 -8.09 -35.11 -15.85
CA GLY A 209 -9.36 -35.03 -16.56
C GLY A 209 -10.48 -34.31 -15.83
N MET A 210 -11.69 -34.53 -16.34
CA MET A 210 -12.94 -33.97 -15.83
C MET A 210 -13.87 -35.10 -15.39
N TYR A 211 -14.52 -34.96 -14.23
CA TYR A 211 -15.45 -35.94 -13.68
C TYR A 211 -16.56 -35.27 -12.86
N LEU A 212 -17.63 -36.03 -12.60
CA LEU A 212 -18.70 -35.64 -11.70
C LEU A 212 -18.41 -36.18 -10.30
N GLN A 213 -17.95 -35.32 -9.39
CA GLN A 213 -17.54 -35.74 -8.03
C GLN A 213 -18.73 -36.20 -7.17
N ALA A 214 -19.88 -35.59 -7.39
CA ALA A 214 -21.15 -35.88 -6.75
C ALA A 214 -22.27 -35.23 -7.58
N ALA A 215 -23.54 -35.50 -7.24
CA ALA A 215 -24.68 -34.87 -7.90
C ALA A 215 -24.50 -33.34 -8.00
N ASN A 216 -24.56 -32.83 -9.23
CA ASN A 216 -24.39 -31.41 -9.56
C ASN A 216 -23.04 -30.79 -9.14
N THR A 217 -21.99 -31.60 -8.95
CA THR A 217 -20.62 -31.09 -8.70
C THR A 217 -19.66 -31.53 -9.80
N LEU A 218 -19.24 -30.57 -10.62
CA LEU A 218 -18.19 -30.77 -11.62
C LEU A 218 -16.81 -30.62 -10.98
N ALA A 219 -15.88 -31.51 -11.31
CA ALA A 219 -14.52 -31.45 -10.80
C ALA A 219 -13.49 -31.73 -11.91
N PHE A 220 -12.29 -31.20 -11.69
CA PHE A 220 -11.11 -31.38 -12.52
C PHE A 220 -9.98 -31.95 -11.66
N SER A 221 -9.29 -32.97 -12.16
CA SER A 221 -8.13 -33.56 -11.50
C SER A 221 -6.88 -33.47 -12.36
N THR A 222 -5.74 -33.44 -11.67
CA THR A 222 -4.42 -33.71 -12.24
C THR A 222 -3.64 -34.58 -11.27
N ASP A 223 -2.88 -35.55 -11.77
CA ASP A 223 -2.11 -36.48 -10.93
C ASP A 223 -2.98 -37.15 -9.85
N GLY A 224 -4.17 -37.62 -10.26
CA GLY A 224 -5.06 -38.37 -9.39
C GLY A 224 -5.70 -37.57 -8.25
N THR A 225 -5.58 -36.23 -8.25
CA THR A 225 -6.07 -35.36 -7.17
C THR A 225 -6.98 -34.27 -7.70
N GLU A 226 -8.10 -34.03 -7.02
CA GLU A 226 -9.00 -32.91 -7.33
C GLU A 226 -8.26 -31.57 -7.16
N ARG A 227 -8.28 -30.73 -8.20
CA ARG A 227 -7.65 -29.40 -8.20
C ARG A 227 -8.68 -28.29 -8.15
N VAL A 228 -9.73 -28.44 -8.94
CA VAL A 228 -10.80 -27.46 -9.08
C VAL A 228 -12.14 -28.17 -9.02
N ARG A 229 -13.07 -27.61 -8.26
CA ARG A 229 -14.47 -28.05 -8.27
C ARG A 229 -15.42 -26.87 -8.43
N VAL A 230 -16.56 -27.13 -9.04
CA VAL A 230 -17.75 -26.27 -9.00
C VAL A 230 -18.81 -27.02 -8.23
N SER A 231 -19.18 -26.52 -7.05
CA SER A 231 -20.21 -27.14 -6.21
C SER A 231 -21.60 -27.02 -6.82
N SER A 232 -22.54 -27.81 -6.30
CA SER A 232 -23.96 -27.70 -6.61
C SER A 232 -24.58 -26.33 -6.27
N SER A 233 -23.96 -25.56 -5.38
CA SER A 233 -24.34 -24.17 -5.06
C SER A 233 -23.70 -23.12 -6.00
N GLY A 234 -22.93 -23.57 -6.99
CA GLY A 234 -22.22 -22.72 -7.96
C GLY A 234 -20.99 -22.02 -7.38
N SER A 235 -20.38 -22.56 -6.32
CA SER A 235 -19.13 -22.05 -5.76
C SER A 235 -17.94 -22.78 -6.35
N VAL A 236 -16.89 -22.05 -6.73
CA VAL A 236 -15.64 -22.60 -7.25
C VAL A 236 -14.66 -22.81 -6.11
N GLY A 237 -14.22 -24.04 -5.90
CA GLY A 237 -13.14 -24.39 -4.98
C GLY A 237 -11.85 -24.67 -5.77
N ILE A 238 -10.74 -24.07 -5.36
CA ILE A 238 -9.40 -24.38 -5.89
C ILE A 238 -8.56 -24.89 -4.72
N GLY A 239 -8.09 -26.14 -4.79
CA GLY A 239 -7.35 -26.79 -3.70
C GLY A 239 -8.19 -27.10 -2.45
N THR A 240 -9.52 -27.00 -2.53
CA THR A 240 -10.44 -27.30 -1.43
C THR A 240 -11.67 -28.02 -1.93
N THR A 241 -12.12 -29.01 -1.15
CA THR A 241 -13.35 -29.76 -1.43
C THR A 241 -14.58 -29.07 -0.85
N ASN A 242 -14.45 -28.10 0.07
CA ASN A 242 -15.59 -27.42 0.70
C ASN A 242 -15.47 -25.90 0.50
N PRO A 243 -15.83 -25.38 -0.68
CA PRO A 243 -15.79 -23.93 -0.92
C PRO A 243 -16.81 -23.21 -0.04
N LEU A 244 -16.35 -22.28 0.80
CA LEU A 244 -17.19 -21.49 1.71
C LEU A 244 -17.73 -20.22 1.06
N TYR A 245 -17.07 -19.76 -0.01
CA TYR A 245 -17.40 -18.57 -0.78
C TYR A 245 -17.58 -18.92 -2.26
N LYS A 246 -18.11 -17.96 -3.06
CA LYS A 246 -18.29 -18.17 -4.51
C LYS A 246 -17.00 -18.53 -5.24
N LEU A 247 -15.87 -18.02 -4.76
CA LEU A 247 -14.53 -18.49 -5.11
C LEU A 247 -13.77 -18.72 -3.81
N HIS A 248 -13.36 -19.96 -3.53
CA HIS A 248 -12.54 -20.33 -2.38
C HIS A 248 -11.24 -20.96 -2.88
N VAL A 249 -10.11 -20.27 -2.70
CA VAL A 249 -8.78 -20.79 -2.99
C VAL A 249 -8.13 -21.18 -1.67
N ASN A 250 -7.81 -22.47 -1.50
CA ASN A 250 -7.00 -22.94 -0.38
C ASN A 250 -5.52 -22.85 -0.76
N GLY A 251 -4.91 -21.71 -0.43
CA GLY A 251 -3.55 -21.33 -0.82
C GLY A 251 -3.49 -19.91 -1.37
N SER A 252 -2.33 -19.51 -1.88
CA SER A 252 -2.12 -18.17 -2.45
C SER A 252 -2.67 -18.07 -3.87
N ALA A 253 -3.39 -16.98 -4.17
CA ALA A 253 -3.80 -16.63 -5.53
C ALA A 253 -2.95 -15.47 -6.06
N TYR A 254 -2.40 -15.61 -7.26
CA TYR A 254 -1.71 -14.52 -7.97
C TYR A 254 -2.62 -13.92 -9.03
N VAL A 255 -2.87 -12.61 -8.94
CA VAL A 255 -3.63 -11.84 -9.93
C VAL A 255 -2.65 -10.89 -10.62
N ASP A 256 -2.38 -11.11 -11.91
CA ASP A 256 -1.29 -10.45 -12.64
C ASP A 256 -1.52 -8.93 -12.85
N SER A 257 -2.77 -8.51 -12.87
CA SER A 257 -3.16 -7.11 -12.98
C SER A 257 -4.07 -6.76 -11.80
N THR A 258 -5.27 -6.25 -12.06
CA THR A 258 -6.18 -5.81 -11.01
C THR A 258 -7.17 -6.93 -10.63
N LEU A 259 -7.31 -7.21 -9.34
CA LEU A 259 -8.47 -7.92 -8.83
C LEU A 259 -9.67 -6.96 -8.84
N TYR A 260 -10.46 -7.00 -9.90
CA TYR A 260 -11.69 -6.22 -10.00
C TYR A 260 -12.85 -6.97 -9.36
N VAL A 261 -13.31 -6.49 -8.21
CA VAL A 261 -14.51 -6.99 -7.54
C VAL A 261 -15.67 -6.07 -7.93
N ALA A 262 -16.63 -6.57 -8.72
CA ALA A 262 -17.76 -5.81 -9.27
C ALA A 262 -19.08 -6.06 -8.51
N GLY A 263 -20.04 -5.13 -8.56
CA GLY A 263 -21.37 -5.31 -7.95
C GLY A 263 -21.40 -5.15 -6.42
N VAL A 264 -20.33 -4.62 -5.87
CA VAL A 264 -20.10 -4.44 -4.44
C VAL A 264 -20.60 -3.09 -3.95
N ALA A 265 -21.92 -2.97 -3.78
CA ALA A 265 -22.46 -2.02 -2.82
C ALA A 265 -22.05 -2.40 -1.37
N ASP A 266 -21.79 -3.70 -1.17
CA ASP A 266 -21.28 -4.32 0.06
C ASP A 266 -19.99 -5.10 -0.27
N VAL A 267 -18.82 -4.43 -0.32
CA VAL A 267 -17.59 -5.18 0.04
C VAL A 267 -17.69 -5.33 1.54
N ASP A 268 -18.22 -6.45 2.02
CA ASP A 268 -18.37 -6.68 3.46
C ASP A 268 -17.00 -6.59 4.16
N GLU A 269 -15.89 -7.02 3.52
CA GLU A 269 -14.54 -6.81 4.03
C GLU A 269 -13.44 -7.33 3.07
N ILE A 270 -12.30 -6.64 2.96
CA ILE A 270 -11.02 -7.31 2.66
C ILE A 270 -10.39 -7.60 4.01
N GLN A 271 -10.68 -8.77 4.58
CA GLN A 271 -10.04 -9.27 5.79
C GLN A 271 -8.66 -9.80 5.44
N ALA A 272 -7.65 -9.32 6.15
CA ALA A 272 -6.33 -9.93 6.20
C ALA A 272 -6.07 -10.35 7.66
N ASP A 273 -5.24 -11.38 7.86
CA ASP A 273 -4.79 -11.75 9.21
C ASP A 273 -4.05 -10.57 9.87
N ASP A 274 -4.02 -10.51 11.20
CA ASP A 274 -3.45 -9.36 11.95
C ASP A 274 -2.00 -9.01 11.56
N GLY A 275 -1.21 -9.99 11.10
CA GLY A 275 0.18 -9.79 10.71
C GLY A 275 1.10 -9.43 11.88
N SER A 276 2.31 -8.97 11.56
CA SER A 276 3.30 -8.50 12.54
C SER A 276 4.24 -7.48 11.91
N ALA A 277 5.09 -6.83 12.70
CA ALA A 277 6.09 -5.91 12.16
C ALA A 277 7.03 -6.58 11.14
N THR A 278 7.36 -7.87 11.34
CA THR A 278 8.23 -8.67 10.46
C THR A 278 7.50 -9.33 9.29
N ASP A 279 6.17 -9.39 9.33
CA ASP A 279 5.32 -10.00 8.31
C ASP A 279 3.96 -9.29 8.27
N PRO A 280 3.88 -8.09 7.65
CA PRO A 280 2.68 -7.28 7.67
C PRO A 280 1.58 -7.83 6.77
N SER A 281 0.32 -7.67 7.18
CA SER A 281 -0.87 -8.13 6.44
C SER A 281 -0.95 -7.56 5.02
N PHE A 282 -0.57 -6.30 4.85
CA PHE A 282 -0.43 -5.64 3.56
C PHE A 282 1.02 -5.28 3.32
N THR A 283 1.70 -6.06 2.48
CA THR A 283 3.12 -5.91 2.18
C THR A 283 3.39 -5.81 0.68
N PHE A 284 4.61 -5.44 0.31
CA PHE A 284 5.04 -5.41 -1.07
C PHE A 284 5.76 -6.71 -1.45
N ARG A 285 5.53 -7.23 -2.66
CA ARG A 285 6.05 -8.55 -3.11
C ARG A 285 7.57 -8.72 -2.93
N SER A 286 8.34 -7.66 -3.15
CA SER A 286 9.80 -7.70 -3.05
C SER A 286 10.34 -7.20 -1.70
N ASP A 287 9.45 -6.79 -0.80
CA ASP A 287 9.76 -6.22 0.51
C ASP A 287 8.66 -6.65 1.49
N THR A 288 8.80 -7.88 2.00
CA THR A 288 7.78 -8.56 2.81
C THR A 288 7.79 -8.11 4.28
N ASN A 289 8.71 -7.25 4.68
CA ASN A 289 8.84 -6.75 6.05
C ASN A 289 8.49 -5.25 6.17
N THR A 290 7.90 -4.69 5.11
CA THR A 290 7.48 -3.30 5.01
C THR A 290 6.01 -3.27 4.61
N GLY A 291 5.17 -2.69 5.49
CA GLY A 291 3.74 -2.76 5.26
C GLY A 291 2.87 -2.26 6.40
N MET A 292 1.61 -2.67 6.37
CA MET A 292 0.57 -2.33 7.35
C MET A 292 0.01 -3.60 8.00
N TYR A 293 -0.18 -3.56 9.32
CA TYR A 293 -0.65 -4.69 10.13
C TYR A 293 -1.41 -4.22 11.37
N ILE A 294 -2.08 -5.14 12.07
CA ILE A 294 -2.77 -4.90 13.34
C ILE A 294 -1.84 -5.32 14.47
N ALA A 295 -1.26 -4.34 15.18
CA ALA A 295 -0.28 -4.62 16.25
C ALA A 295 -0.92 -5.11 17.56
N ALA A 296 -2.21 -4.83 17.76
CA ALA A 296 -3.04 -5.26 18.88
C ALA A 296 -4.51 -4.97 18.53
N ALA A 297 -5.44 -5.45 19.36
CA ALA A 297 -6.87 -5.15 19.18
C ALA A 297 -7.11 -3.64 18.96
N ASN A 298 -7.74 -3.30 17.83
CA ASN A 298 -8.04 -1.93 17.41
C ASN A 298 -6.79 -1.03 17.30
N THR A 299 -5.61 -1.58 17.02
CA THR A 299 -4.37 -0.79 16.82
C THR A 299 -3.78 -1.05 15.44
N LEU A 300 -3.84 -0.03 14.59
CA LEU A 300 -3.21 -0.06 13.27
C LEU A 300 -1.73 0.31 13.38
N ALA A 301 -0.85 -0.42 12.70
CA ALA A 301 0.57 -0.15 12.68
C ALA A 301 1.17 -0.26 11.28
N PHE A 302 2.28 0.44 11.10
CA PHE A 302 3.10 0.44 9.89
C PHE A 302 4.52 0.01 10.26
N SER A 303 5.11 -0.86 9.45
CA SER A 303 6.49 -1.30 9.62
C SER A 303 7.35 -1.00 8.40
N THR A 304 8.64 -0.84 8.66
CA THR A 304 9.70 -0.91 7.65
C THR A 304 10.87 -1.68 8.20
N ASP A 305 11.51 -2.52 7.38
CA ASP A 305 12.64 -3.37 7.80
C ASP A 305 12.29 -4.22 9.04
N GLY A 306 11.07 -4.76 9.09
CA GLY A 306 10.63 -5.64 10.16
C GLY A 306 10.34 -4.99 11.51
N ASN A 307 10.34 -3.65 11.60
CA ASN A 307 10.16 -2.91 12.85
C ASN A 307 8.96 -1.98 12.77
N GLU A 308 8.16 -1.90 13.85
CA GLU A 308 7.08 -0.92 13.99
C GLU A 308 7.65 0.52 13.94
N ARG A 309 7.13 1.34 13.04
CA ARG A 309 7.55 2.74 12.88
C ARG A 309 6.49 3.71 13.36
N VAL A 310 5.25 3.45 12.98
CA VAL A 310 4.09 4.29 13.29
C VAL A 310 2.96 3.40 13.74
N ARG A 311 2.23 3.82 14.77
CA ARG A 311 0.99 3.19 15.18
C ARG A 311 -0.09 4.21 15.45
N VAL A 312 -1.34 3.78 15.30
CA VAL A 312 -2.52 4.46 15.83
C VAL A 312 -3.14 3.52 16.85
N SER A 313 -3.10 3.89 18.13
CA SER A 313 -3.68 3.09 19.21
C SER A 313 -5.20 3.07 19.16
N SER A 314 -5.79 2.12 19.88
CA SER A 314 -7.24 2.05 20.09
C SER A 314 -7.86 3.29 20.75
N SER A 315 -7.05 4.12 21.43
CA SER A 315 -7.46 5.42 21.99
C SER A 315 -7.34 6.59 21.00
N GLY A 316 -6.96 6.31 19.75
CA GLY A 316 -6.75 7.28 18.69
C GLY A 316 -5.48 8.11 18.88
N SER A 317 -4.47 7.58 19.56
CA SER A 317 -3.18 8.26 19.75
C SER A 317 -2.16 7.73 18.75
N VAL A 318 -1.42 8.63 18.09
CA VAL A 318 -0.38 8.30 17.13
C VAL A 318 0.96 8.17 17.84
N GLY A 319 1.59 7.00 17.74
CA GLY A 319 2.96 6.77 18.20
C GLY A 319 3.92 6.72 17.02
N ILE A 320 5.03 7.44 17.08
CA ILE A 320 6.15 7.34 16.12
C ILE A 320 7.38 6.89 16.90
N GLY A 321 7.93 5.72 16.55
CA GLY A 321 9.07 5.11 17.27
C GLY A 321 8.75 4.60 18.69
N THR A 322 7.47 4.48 19.05
CA THR A 322 7.01 3.98 20.36
C THR A 322 5.73 3.15 20.22
N THR A 323 5.67 2.06 20.99
CA THR A 323 4.51 1.16 21.04
C THR A 323 3.46 1.58 22.09
N ASN A 324 3.79 2.55 22.96
CA ASN A 324 2.91 3.04 24.02
C ASN A 324 2.81 4.58 24.00
N PRO A 325 2.02 5.16 23.08
CA PRO A 325 1.83 6.61 23.01
C PRO A 325 1.14 7.12 24.28
N LEU A 326 1.77 8.08 24.98
CA LEU A 326 1.22 8.69 26.21
C LEU A 326 0.35 9.91 25.91
N TYR A 327 0.51 10.50 24.72
CA TYR A 327 -0.20 11.67 24.23
C TYR A 327 -0.79 11.38 22.85
N LYS A 328 -1.70 12.25 22.38
CA LYS A 328 -2.37 12.12 21.06
C LYS A 328 -1.38 11.99 19.90
N LEU A 329 -0.23 12.64 20.00
CA LEU A 329 0.95 12.37 19.18
C LEU A 329 2.14 12.18 20.11
N HIS A 330 2.76 11.01 20.11
CA HIS A 330 3.98 10.71 20.86
C HIS A 330 5.09 10.31 19.89
N VAL A 331 6.10 11.15 19.74
CA VAL A 331 7.32 10.85 18.97
C VAL A 331 8.43 10.49 19.94
N ASN A 332 8.93 9.26 19.86
CA ASN A 332 10.13 8.84 20.60
C ASN A 332 11.37 9.19 19.78
N GLY A 333 11.86 10.42 19.97
CA GLY A 333 12.95 11.02 19.22
C GLY A 333 12.64 12.46 18.82
N SER A 334 13.52 13.07 18.03
CA SER A 334 13.34 14.44 17.55
C SER A 334 12.33 14.51 16.40
N ALA A 335 11.43 15.48 16.45
CA ALA A 335 10.56 15.84 15.33
C ALA A 335 11.07 17.11 14.64
N TYR A 336 11.10 17.12 13.31
CA TYR A 336 11.41 18.30 12.51
C TYR A 336 10.12 18.82 11.87
N VAL A 337 9.80 20.09 12.13
CA VAL A 337 8.65 20.79 11.52
C VAL A 337 9.22 21.86 10.59
N ASP A 338 8.98 21.72 9.29
CA ASP A 338 9.61 22.55 8.24
C ASP A 338 9.17 24.02 8.26
N SER A 339 7.98 24.27 8.81
CA SER A 339 7.38 25.60 8.93
C SER A 339 6.93 25.81 10.38
N THR A 340 5.72 26.28 10.60
CA THR A 340 5.19 26.54 11.94
C THR A 340 4.63 25.27 12.59
N LEU A 341 5.02 25.00 13.84
CA LEU A 341 4.29 24.08 14.72
C LEU A 341 3.11 24.83 15.35
N TYR A 342 1.88 24.47 14.96
CA TYR A 342 0.67 24.92 15.65
C TYR A 342 0.35 23.94 16.79
N VAL A 343 0.51 24.39 18.03
CA VAL A 343 -0.01 23.70 19.21
C VAL A 343 -1.38 24.32 19.49
N GLY A 344 -2.45 23.51 19.48
CA GLY A 344 -3.84 23.97 19.57
C GLY A 344 -4.78 22.92 20.16
N GLY A 345 -5.63 23.29 21.11
CA GLY A 345 -6.67 22.42 21.69
C GLY A 345 -7.92 23.18 22.19
N THR A 346 -9.11 22.60 22.03
CA THR A 346 -10.35 23.14 22.60
C THR A 346 -10.51 22.68 24.05
N GLY A 347 -9.70 23.18 24.99
CA GLY A 347 -9.99 22.85 26.40
C GLY A 347 -9.00 23.22 27.48
N ASP A 348 -7.69 23.24 27.24
CA ASP A 348 -6.70 23.63 28.24
C ASP A 348 -5.41 24.03 27.53
N VAL A 349 -4.69 24.95 28.17
CA VAL A 349 -3.45 25.64 27.76
C VAL A 349 -2.65 24.91 26.67
N ASP A 350 -2.46 25.57 25.52
CA ASP A 350 -1.44 25.18 24.54
C ASP A 350 -0.05 25.34 25.20
N GLU A 351 0.38 24.31 25.92
CA GLU A 351 1.59 24.35 26.74
C GLU A 351 2.74 23.68 26.00
N ILE A 352 3.82 24.42 25.80
CA ILE A 352 5.12 23.86 25.39
C ILE A 352 5.92 23.66 26.66
N GLN A 353 5.90 22.44 27.21
CA GLN A 353 6.77 22.05 28.31
C GLN A 353 8.13 21.62 27.75
N ALA A 354 9.20 22.18 28.31
CA ALA A 354 10.58 21.79 28.02
C ALA A 354 11.30 21.53 29.35
N ASP A 355 12.31 20.66 29.35
CA ASP A 355 13.17 20.44 30.52
C ASP A 355 13.83 21.76 30.95
N ASP A 356 14.19 21.91 32.24
CA ASP A 356 14.69 23.17 32.81
C ASP A 356 15.92 23.75 32.08
N GLY A 357 16.75 22.91 31.47
CA GLY A 357 17.94 23.34 30.73
C GLY A 357 19.01 23.97 31.63
N SER A 358 20.02 24.57 31.00
CA SER A 358 21.11 25.29 31.67
C SER A 358 21.69 26.38 30.77
N ALA A 359 22.59 27.22 31.31
CA ALA A 359 23.26 28.24 30.51
C ALA A 359 24.01 27.64 29.30
N THR A 360 24.61 26.45 29.45
CA THR A 360 25.35 25.75 28.39
C THR A 360 24.50 24.87 27.49
N ASP A 361 23.27 24.55 27.90
CA ASP A 361 22.32 23.72 27.15
C ASP A 361 20.88 24.20 27.43
N PRO A 362 20.47 25.32 26.82
CA PRO A 362 19.16 25.90 27.07
C PRO A 362 18.03 25.03 26.50
N SER A 363 16.83 25.15 27.09
CA SER A 363 15.65 24.38 26.67
C SER A 363 15.12 24.80 25.30
N PHE A 364 15.21 26.11 25.01
CA PHE A 364 14.86 26.68 23.70
C PHE A 364 16.10 27.28 23.07
N THR A 365 16.62 26.60 22.05
CA THR A 365 17.86 26.98 21.35
C THR A 365 17.62 27.20 19.87
N PHE A 366 18.66 27.65 19.17
CA PHE A 366 18.67 27.74 17.72
C PHE A 366 19.45 26.57 17.15
N ARG A 367 19.01 26.00 16.02
CA ARG A 367 19.64 24.80 15.42
C ARG A 367 21.16 24.93 15.18
N SER A 368 21.62 26.13 14.83
CA SER A 368 23.05 26.41 14.57
C SER A 368 23.82 26.85 15.81
N ASP A 369 23.13 27.08 16.94
CA ASP A 369 23.70 27.58 18.17
C ASP A 369 22.92 27.03 19.38
N THR A 370 23.42 25.91 19.90
CA THR A 370 22.79 25.17 21.01
C THR A 370 23.16 25.71 22.38
N ASN A 371 24.00 26.74 22.48
CA ASN A 371 24.39 27.34 23.77
C ASN A 371 23.83 28.77 23.95
N THR A 372 23.04 29.23 22.98
CA THR A 372 22.28 30.47 23.01
C THR A 372 20.78 30.14 23.06
N GLY A 373 20.08 30.66 24.07
CA GLY A 373 18.68 30.31 24.24
C GLY A 373 18.03 30.76 25.53
N MET A 374 16.87 30.17 25.82
CA MET A 374 16.07 30.39 27.02
C MET A 374 15.99 29.11 27.84
N TYR A 375 16.16 29.22 29.16
CA TYR A 375 16.13 28.09 30.09
C TYR A 375 15.57 28.52 31.46
N LEU A 376 15.16 27.55 32.26
CA LEU A 376 14.71 27.77 33.64
C LEU A 376 15.88 27.50 34.59
N GLN A 377 16.47 28.57 35.14
CA GLN A 377 17.63 28.44 36.03
C GLN A 377 17.27 27.83 37.40
N ALA A 378 16.03 28.07 37.84
CA ALA A 378 15.42 27.53 39.04
C ALA A 378 13.90 27.79 38.98
N ALA A 379 13.13 27.20 39.89
CA ALA A 379 11.71 27.49 40.01
C ALA A 379 11.43 29.01 40.03
N ASN A 380 10.51 29.47 39.17
CA ASN A 380 10.15 30.87 38.99
C ASN A 380 11.30 31.80 38.55
N THR A 381 12.30 31.26 37.85
CA THR A 381 13.49 32.00 37.40
C THR A 381 13.79 31.70 35.93
N LEU A 382 13.27 32.54 35.03
CA LEU A 382 13.54 32.45 33.60
C LEU A 382 14.87 33.12 33.28
N ALA A 383 15.74 32.44 32.54
CA ALA A 383 17.05 32.93 32.16
C ALA A 383 17.29 32.82 30.66
N PHE A 384 18.17 33.68 30.17
CA PHE A 384 18.65 33.72 28.80
C PHE A 384 20.16 33.54 28.82
N SER A 385 20.68 32.76 27.89
CA SER A 385 22.12 32.57 27.71
C SER A 385 22.55 32.90 26.29
N THR A 386 23.82 33.26 26.18
CA THR A 386 24.57 33.39 24.92
C THR A 386 25.96 32.83 25.14
N ASP A 387 26.47 32.04 24.20
CA ASP A 387 27.79 31.39 24.31
C ASP A 387 27.99 30.63 25.63
N GLY A 388 26.93 29.92 26.06
CA GLY A 388 26.97 29.09 27.26
C GLY A 388 26.94 29.83 28.60
N THR A 389 26.72 31.16 28.60
CA THR A 389 26.74 32.00 29.81
C THR A 389 25.41 32.73 30.00
N GLU A 390 24.87 32.76 31.23
CA GLU A 390 23.66 33.53 31.57
C GLU A 390 23.89 35.03 31.35
N CYS A 391 23.09 35.65 30.48
CA CYS A 391 23.19 37.07 30.14
C CYS A 391 22.01 37.89 30.69
N ALA A 392 20.84 37.28 30.88
CA ALA A 392 19.67 37.94 31.50
C ALA A 392 18.83 36.96 32.32
N ARG A 393 18.20 37.47 33.38
CA ARG A 393 17.35 36.68 34.27
C ARG A 393 16.14 37.47 34.79
N PHE A 394 14.98 36.83 34.75
CA PHE A 394 13.72 37.31 35.29
C PHE A 394 13.33 36.44 36.49
N THR A 395 13.26 37.07 37.66
CA THR A 395 12.89 36.39 38.90
C THR A 395 11.47 36.78 39.34
N SER A 396 10.86 35.97 40.21
CA SER A 396 9.55 36.23 40.82
C SER A 396 9.40 37.58 41.54
N SER A 397 10.49 38.29 41.85
CA SER A 397 10.45 39.65 42.41
C SER A 397 10.32 40.77 41.36
N GLN A 398 9.91 40.46 40.12
CA GLN A 398 9.78 41.39 38.99
C GLN A 398 11.06 42.18 38.62
N ALA A 399 12.22 41.74 39.11
CA ALA A 399 13.50 42.36 38.82
C ALA A 399 14.12 41.72 37.58
N LEU A 400 14.38 42.52 36.54
CA LEU A 400 15.32 42.18 35.49
C LEU A 400 16.74 42.29 36.07
N ARG A 401 17.43 41.17 36.21
CA ARG A 401 18.85 41.13 36.58
C ARG A 401 19.68 40.85 35.33
N LEU A 402 20.67 41.71 35.09
CA LEU A 402 21.61 41.59 33.98
C LEU A 402 22.99 41.26 34.54
N TYR A 403 23.70 40.31 33.93
CA TYR A 403 25.05 39.93 34.33
C TYR A 403 26.03 40.52 33.33
N GLY A 404 26.54 41.71 33.67
CA GLY A 404 27.43 42.49 32.81
C GLY A 404 27.02 43.95 32.76
N ASN A 405 27.65 44.71 31.86
CA ASN A 405 27.24 46.08 31.60
C ASN A 405 25.92 46.08 30.82
N LEU A 406 24.90 46.77 31.31
CA LEU A 406 23.77 47.16 30.48
C LEU A 406 24.26 48.20 29.46
N LYS A 407 24.66 47.74 28.27
CA LYS A 407 24.96 48.60 27.12
C LYS A 407 23.69 48.75 26.29
N MET A 408 22.93 49.81 26.53
CA MET A 408 21.80 50.17 25.66
C MET A 408 22.36 50.80 24.38
N TYR A 409 22.49 49.98 23.34
CA TYR A 409 22.89 50.46 22.00
C TYR A 409 21.69 51.14 21.35
N ASN A 410 21.73 52.47 21.27
CA ASN A 410 20.98 53.20 20.26
C ASN A 410 21.90 53.35 19.05
N GLY A 411 21.48 52.80 17.91
CA GLY A 411 22.29 52.72 16.70
C GLY A 411 22.45 54.08 15.99
N ALA A 412 23.18 55.03 16.58
CA ALA A 412 23.80 56.14 15.88
C ALA A 412 24.85 56.81 16.77
N THR A 413 25.98 57.18 16.17
CA THR A 413 27.07 58.01 16.73
C THR A 413 26.57 59.22 17.53
N GLU A 414 26.66 59.16 18.86
CA GLU A 414 26.99 60.24 19.83
C GLU A 414 26.53 59.82 21.25
N GLY A 415 27.12 60.42 22.29
CA GLY A 415 27.14 59.96 23.68
C GLY A 415 25.78 59.57 24.28
N GLY A 416 25.74 58.42 24.96
CA GLY A 416 24.55 57.91 25.62
C GLY A 416 24.24 58.66 26.92
N GLU A 417 23.20 59.49 26.87
CA GLU A 417 22.46 59.96 28.04
C GLU A 417 21.15 59.16 28.19
N ILE A 418 20.66 59.03 29.43
CA ILE A 418 19.30 58.53 29.71
C ILE A 418 18.33 59.65 29.35
N SER A 419 17.86 59.67 28.09
CA SER A 419 16.82 60.59 27.63
C SER A 419 15.47 59.89 27.71
N THR A 420 14.70 60.17 28.77
CA THR A 420 13.25 59.97 28.74
C THR A 420 12.66 61.07 27.87
N ASP A 421 11.87 60.69 26.87
CA ASP A 421 11.24 61.65 25.95
C ASP A 421 10.18 62.47 26.71
N GLY A 422 10.61 63.57 27.32
CA GLY A 422 9.75 64.68 27.74
C GLY A 422 9.29 64.73 29.20
N SER A 423 9.84 63.94 30.15
CA SER A 423 9.57 64.12 31.59
C SER A 423 10.67 63.44 32.43
N ASP A 424 11.00 64.02 33.58
CA ASP A 424 12.11 63.67 34.48
C ASP A 424 12.38 62.16 34.68
N LEU A 425 13.63 61.81 35.00
CA LEU A 425 13.98 60.50 35.56
C LEU A 425 13.30 60.34 36.93
N TYR A 426 12.13 59.74 36.94
CA TYR A 426 11.34 59.46 38.14
C TYR A 426 11.86 58.17 38.80
N ILE A 427 12.77 58.31 39.76
CA ILE A 427 13.15 57.21 40.66
C ILE A 427 12.13 57.17 41.79
N GLU A 428 10.99 56.50 41.56
CA GLU A 428 10.01 56.26 42.61
C GLU A 428 10.51 55.10 43.49
N ALA A 429 11.20 55.44 44.56
CA ALA A 429 11.55 54.49 45.60
C ALA A 429 10.59 54.71 46.79
N THR A 430 10.01 53.62 47.32
CA THR A 430 9.30 53.64 48.61
C THR A 430 10.24 53.88 49.81
N ASP A 431 11.55 53.94 49.55
CA ASP A 431 12.66 54.17 50.48
C ASP A 431 13.67 55.16 49.89
N ASP A 432 14.73 55.49 50.63
CA ASP A 432 15.76 56.47 50.27
C ASP A 432 16.37 56.27 48.86
N VAL A 433 16.38 57.34 48.05
CA VAL A 433 17.28 57.48 46.91
C VAL A 433 18.68 57.83 47.42
N LYS A 434 19.56 56.84 47.55
CA LYS A 434 20.94 57.03 48.04
C LYS A 434 21.92 57.19 46.89
N SER A 435 22.47 58.40 46.71
CA SER A 435 23.71 58.59 45.97
C SER A 435 24.86 57.97 46.77
N LEU A 436 25.38 56.84 46.31
CA LEU A 436 26.37 56.03 47.03
C LEU A 436 27.70 56.77 47.29
N THR A 437 27.93 57.91 46.65
CA THR A 437 29.27 58.50 46.54
C THR A 437 29.44 59.86 47.22
N ILE A 438 28.41 60.45 47.84
CA ILE A 438 28.51 61.78 48.50
C ILE A 438 28.46 61.62 50.04
N TYR A 439 29.50 60.99 50.61
CA TYR A 439 29.80 60.83 52.05
C TYR A 439 28.83 60.02 52.97
N ASN A 440 29.40 59.05 53.69
CA ASN A 440 28.72 57.99 54.46
C ASN A 440 28.31 58.36 55.92
N ASN A 441 27.95 59.61 56.23
CA ASN A 441 27.52 60.00 57.59
C ASN A 441 26.15 60.70 57.53
N THR A 442 25.14 60.04 58.11
CA THR A 442 23.75 60.50 58.15
C THR A 442 23.54 61.64 59.16
N LEU A 443 22.55 62.49 58.89
CA LEU A 443 22.06 63.49 59.83
C LEU A 443 20.94 62.92 60.73
N ALA A 444 20.66 63.60 61.84
CA ALA A 444 19.47 63.32 62.64
C ALA A 444 18.19 63.71 61.89
N GLU A 445 17.09 63.03 62.21
CA GLU A 445 15.76 63.25 61.64
C GLU A 445 15.36 64.74 61.69
N GLY A 446 14.81 65.26 60.58
CA GLY A 446 14.39 66.66 60.44
C GLY A 446 15.51 67.67 60.13
N SER A 447 16.77 67.25 60.01
CA SER A 447 17.89 68.12 59.65
C SER A 447 18.22 68.05 58.16
N PHE A 448 18.45 69.20 57.53
CA PHE A 448 18.85 69.31 56.12
C PHE A 448 20.15 70.13 55.96
N PHE A 449 20.90 69.86 54.90
CA PHE A 449 22.02 70.70 54.46
C PHE A 449 21.66 71.39 53.14
N THR A 450 22.16 72.62 52.95
CA THR A 450 22.26 73.21 51.61
C THR A 450 23.33 72.46 50.82
N VAL A 451 22.97 72.01 49.62
CA VAL A 451 23.90 71.43 48.65
C VAL A 451 24.40 72.48 47.67
N TYR A 452 25.60 72.30 47.15
CA TYR A 452 26.18 73.12 46.08
C TYR A 452 26.69 72.23 44.95
N ILE A 453 26.87 72.80 43.77
CA ILE A 453 27.55 72.13 42.66
C ILE A 453 28.92 72.78 42.50
N ASP A 454 29.99 71.97 42.52
CA ASP A 454 31.35 72.47 42.32
C ASP A 454 31.69 72.65 40.83
N SER A 455 32.87 73.20 40.53
CA SER A 455 33.30 73.44 39.15
C SER A 455 33.50 72.17 38.31
N ALA A 456 33.58 71.00 38.95
CA ALA A 456 33.70 69.69 38.33
C ALA A 456 32.34 68.97 38.23
N ASN A 457 31.23 69.69 38.42
CA ASN A 457 29.85 69.18 38.41
C ASN A 457 29.56 68.17 39.53
N ASN A 458 30.37 68.15 40.59
CA ASN A 458 30.07 67.32 41.74
C ASN A 458 29.07 68.03 42.65
N LEU A 459 28.07 67.29 43.12
CA LEU A 459 27.18 67.74 44.17
C LEU A 459 27.88 67.63 45.53
N GLY A 460 28.03 68.76 46.23
CA GLY A 460 28.65 68.91 47.55
C GLY A 460 27.70 69.52 48.59
N ARG A 461 28.15 69.69 49.84
CA ARG A 461 27.35 70.23 50.97
C ARG A 461 28.06 71.38 51.69
N VAL A 462 27.31 72.39 52.14
CA VAL A 462 27.84 73.48 52.96
C VAL A 462 27.73 73.13 54.45
N SER A 463 28.86 72.95 55.16
CA SER A 463 28.88 72.63 56.60
C SER A 463 29.55 73.72 57.44
N SER A 464 28.95 74.08 58.58
CA SER A 464 29.45 75.14 59.47
C SER A 464 30.07 74.60 60.78
N SER A 465 30.15 73.27 60.95
CA SER A 465 30.71 72.66 62.17
C SER A 465 32.20 72.99 62.34
N LEU A 466 32.64 73.22 63.58
CA LEU A 466 34.05 73.44 63.92
C LEU A 466 34.96 72.34 63.35
N ARG A 467 34.47 71.09 63.29
CA ARG A 467 35.20 69.92 62.76
C ARG A 467 35.67 70.08 61.31
N TYR A 468 35.02 70.95 60.54
CA TYR A 468 35.28 71.14 59.12
C TYR A 468 35.85 72.54 58.82
N LYS A 469 36.32 73.26 59.83
CA LYS A 469 36.91 74.60 59.71
C LYS A 469 38.36 74.60 60.19
N LYS A 470 39.20 75.37 59.50
CA LYS A 470 40.59 75.68 59.86
C LYS A 470 40.82 77.19 59.74
N ASP A 471 41.91 77.69 60.32
CA ASP A 471 42.34 79.10 60.18
C ASP A 471 41.26 80.12 60.63
N ILE A 472 40.69 79.90 61.82
CA ILE A 472 39.58 80.70 62.35
C ILE A 472 40.11 82.02 62.94
N VAL A 473 39.84 83.13 62.26
CA VAL A 473 40.20 84.49 62.69
C VAL A 473 38.97 85.35 62.94
N THR A 474 39.06 86.28 63.89
CA THR A 474 38.03 87.29 64.12
C THR A 474 38.01 88.28 62.96
N ILE A 475 36.83 88.62 62.45
CA ILE A 475 36.67 89.58 61.36
C ILE A 475 36.99 90.99 61.86
N GLU A 476 37.93 91.66 61.22
CA GLU A 476 38.26 93.06 61.49
C GLU A 476 37.13 94.01 61.05
N ASP A 477 36.89 95.07 61.84
CA ASP A 477 35.84 96.05 61.56
C ASP A 477 36.04 96.77 60.22
N SER A 478 37.29 96.93 59.78
CA SER A 478 37.64 97.52 58.48
C SER A 478 37.01 96.79 57.29
N ILE A 479 36.79 95.48 57.41
CA ILE A 479 36.16 94.66 56.36
C ILE A 479 34.65 94.88 56.36
N ALA A 480 34.05 95.04 57.55
CA ALA A 480 32.64 95.36 57.69
C ALA A 480 32.32 96.78 57.19
N ASP A 481 33.25 97.72 57.28
CA ASP A 481 33.07 99.07 56.73
C ASP A 481 32.98 99.10 55.21
N ARG A 482 33.70 98.20 54.53
CA ARG A 482 33.68 98.14 53.06
C ARG A 482 32.27 97.87 52.55
N ILE A 483 31.50 96.99 53.20
CA ILE A 483 30.15 96.64 52.75
C ILE A 483 29.12 97.76 52.94
N LEU A 484 29.41 98.81 53.72
CA LEU A 484 28.55 100.00 53.78
C LEU A 484 28.56 100.78 52.46
N ASN A 485 29.57 100.58 51.62
CA ASN A 485 29.64 101.15 50.27
C ASN A 485 28.85 100.33 49.24
N CYS A 486 28.32 99.15 49.62
CA CYS A 486 27.50 98.37 48.71
C CYS A 486 26.17 99.09 48.47
N ARG A 487 25.78 99.19 47.20
CA ARG A 487 24.52 99.79 46.80
C ARG A 487 23.43 98.72 46.74
N PRO A 488 22.47 98.67 47.68
CA PRO A 488 21.34 97.77 47.57
C PRO A 488 20.47 98.17 46.38
N ILE A 489 19.98 97.19 45.64
CA ILE A 489 19.12 97.38 44.48
C ILE A 489 17.87 96.51 44.56
N SER A 490 16.86 96.88 43.80
CA SER A 490 15.78 95.97 43.40
C SER A 490 15.92 95.61 41.93
N TYR A 491 15.58 94.37 41.58
CA TYR A 491 15.66 93.89 40.20
C TYR A 491 14.60 92.82 39.92
N LYS A 492 14.45 92.48 38.64
CA LYS A 492 13.64 91.35 38.17
C LYS A 492 14.56 90.47 37.30
N LEU A 493 14.38 89.15 37.37
CA LEU A 493 15.15 88.23 36.55
C LEU A 493 14.69 88.28 35.10
N ILE A 494 15.63 88.15 34.16
CA ILE A 494 15.33 88.08 32.73
C ILE A 494 14.67 86.73 32.39
N ASP A 495 15.09 85.65 33.06
CA ASP A 495 14.49 84.31 32.93
C ASP A 495 13.37 84.11 33.96
N THR A 496 12.13 84.03 33.48
CA THR A 496 10.94 83.88 34.31
C THR A 496 10.75 82.47 34.86
N ARG A 497 11.59 81.50 34.47
CA ARG A 497 11.55 80.12 35.01
C ARG A 497 12.13 80.04 36.42
N GLU A 498 13.04 80.94 36.78
CA GLU A 498 13.68 80.96 38.11
C GLU A 498 12.86 81.72 39.15
N THR A 499 11.90 82.52 38.74
CA THR A 499 10.92 83.12 39.66
C THR A 499 9.50 83.12 39.11
N PRO A 500 8.56 82.45 39.79
CA PRO A 500 7.15 82.57 39.47
C PRO A 500 6.69 84.04 39.56
N ASN A 501 5.90 84.49 38.57
CA ASN A 501 5.12 85.73 38.60
C ASN A 501 5.88 87.07 38.54
N ASP A 502 7.09 87.11 37.94
CA ASP A 502 7.80 88.38 37.68
C ASP A 502 7.99 89.23 38.95
N MET A 503 8.25 88.55 40.07
CA MET A 503 8.39 89.15 41.39
C MET A 503 9.64 90.03 41.46
N THR A 504 9.48 91.27 41.94
CA THR A 504 10.61 92.14 42.26
C THR A 504 11.42 91.53 43.39
N GLN A 505 12.71 91.31 43.14
CA GLN A 505 13.69 90.88 44.13
C GLN A 505 14.50 92.07 44.65
N PHE A 506 15.15 91.86 45.79
CA PHE A 506 16.10 92.80 46.38
C PHE A 506 17.45 92.11 46.54
N GLY A 507 18.53 92.83 46.24
CA GLY A 507 19.87 92.26 46.35
C GLY A 507 20.95 93.25 45.98
N PHE A 508 22.10 92.71 45.55
CA PHE A 508 23.21 93.48 45.01
C PHE A 508 23.57 92.96 43.61
N ILE A 509 24.34 93.75 42.87
CA ILE A 509 24.93 93.34 41.59
C ILE A 509 26.30 92.74 41.89
N ALA A 510 26.57 91.52 41.39
CA ALA A 510 27.82 90.80 41.69
C ALA A 510 29.06 91.59 41.23
N GLU A 511 28.96 92.24 40.08
CA GLU A 511 29.97 93.10 39.46
C GLU A 511 30.20 94.41 40.23
N GLU A 512 29.23 94.89 41.01
CA GLU A 512 29.43 96.04 41.90
C GLU A 512 30.08 95.61 43.22
N VAL A 513 29.63 94.47 43.78
CA VAL A 513 30.14 93.95 45.05
C VAL A 513 31.60 93.52 44.94
N VAL A 514 32.03 92.97 43.80
CA VAL A 514 33.42 92.52 43.61
C VAL A 514 34.42 93.66 43.75
N LEU A 515 34.06 94.89 43.33
CA LEU A 515 34.92 96.07 43.47
C LEU A 515 35.10 96.49 44.94
N ILE A 516 34.15 96.13 45.79
CA ILE A 516 34.11 96.48 47.20
C ILE A 516 34.78 95.40 48.04
N GLU A 517 34.38 94.13 47.89
CA GLU A 517 34.92 92.96 48.59
C GLU A 517 34.75 91.69 47.73
N PRO A 518 35.81 91.28 47.00
CA PRO A 518 35.76 90.13 46.07
C PRO A 518 35.38 88.80 46.71
N ARG A 519 35.59 88.62 48.02
CA ARG A 519 35.29 87.36 48.74
C ARG A 519 33.79 87.12 48.93
N LEU A 520 32.95 88.11 48.64
CA LEU A 520 31.49 88.01 48.73
C LEU A 520 30.84 87.59 47.42
N VAL A 521 31.64 87.36 46.36
CA VAL A 521 31.16 87.05 45.02
C VAL A 521 31.61 85.65 44.59
N ALA A 522 30.71 84.91 43.96
CA ALA A 522 30.98 83.65 43.28
C ALA A 522 31.25 83.91 41.80
N TYR A 523 32.18 83.16 41.21
CA TYR A 523 32.60 83.32 39.82
C TYR A 523 32.19 82.12 38.98
N ASN A 524 31.85 82.36 37.72
CA ASN A 524 31.64 81.30 36.74
C ASN A 524 32.98 80.69 36.26
N LYS A 525 32.90 79.70 35.36
CA LYS A 525 34.10 79.02 34.80
C LYS A 525 35.03 79.96 34.03
N ASN A 526 34.53 81.10 33.55
CA ASN A 526 35.31 82.13 32.85
C ASN A 526 35.89 83.18 33.81
N ASN A 527 35.76 82.98 35.13
CA ASN A 527 36.22 83.88 36.17
C ASN A 527 35.50 85.25 36.17
N GLU A 528 34.24 85.26 35.73
CA GLU A 528 33.36 86.44 35.78
C GLU A 528 32.45 86.35 37.02
N PRO A 529 32.17 87.47 37.71
CA PRO A 529 31.15 87.53 38.76
C PRO A 529 29.81 86.97 38.29
N GLU A 530 29.29 85.94 38.96
CA GLU A 530 28.06 85.23 38.55
C GLU A 530 26.99 85.28 39.65
N SER A 531 27.40 85.19 40.92
CA SER A 531 26.47 85.18 42.04
C SER A 531 27.09 85.81 43.27
N ILE A 532 26.27 86.05 44.30
CA ILE A 532 26.69 86.67 45.55
C ILE A 532 26.52 85.68 46.70
N TYR A 533 27.55 85.56 47.52
CA TYR A 533 27.49 84.83 48.79
C TYR A 533 26.76 85.66 49.85
N TYR A 534 25.44 85.76 49.73
CA TYR A 534 24.59 86.51 50.67
C TYR A 534 24.73 86.03 52.12
N ASP A 535 24.97 84.73 52.31
CA ASP A 535 25.26 84.11 53.61
C ASP A 535 26.49 84.71 54.30
N ARG A 536 27.48 85.17 53.53
CA ARG A 536 28.71 85.81 54.05
C ARG A 536 28.52 87.26 54.46
N PHE A 537 27.43 87.92 54.06
CA PHE A 537 27.13 89.29 54.53
C PHE A 537 26.68 89.29 55.99
N ILE A 538 25.99 88.24 56.44
CA ILE A 538 25.35 88.18 57.76
C ILE A 538 26.36 88.42 58.90
N PRO A 539 27.53 87.73 58.95
CA PRO A 539 28.53 87.98 59.98
C PRO A 539 29.13 89.40 59.93
N LEU A 540 29.27 89.99 58.74
CA LEU A 540 29.79 91.34 58.56
C LEU A 540 28.81 92.40 59.08
N LEU A 541 27.53 92.27 58.73
CA LEU A 541 26.46 93.14 59.23
C LEU A 541 26.35 93.11 60.76
N LEU A 542 26.62 91.95 61.39
CA LEU A 542 26.59 91.84 62.85
C LEU A 542 27.64 92.75 63.52
N ASN A 543 28.85 92.89 62.96
CA ASN A 543 29.86 93.80 63.50
C ASN A 543 29.41 95.26 63.37
N ILE A 544 28.80 95.64 62.25
CA ILE A 544 28.24 96.99 62.04
C ILE A 544 27.16 97.30 63.08
N ILE A 545 26.21 96.38 63.27
CA ILE A 545 25.10 96.53 64.22
C ILE A 545 25.62 96.66 65.65
N LYS A 546 26.60 95.84 66.05
CA LYS A 546 27.24 95.93 67.37
C LYS A 546 27.87 97.31 67.60
N ARG A 547 28.54 97.85 66.58
CA ARG A 547 29.17 99.17 66.67
C ARG A 547 28.15 100.30 66.71
N GLN A 548 27.13 100.29 65.85
CA GLN A 548 26.02 101.26 65.92
C GLN A 548 25.36 101.26 67.30
N LYS A 549 25.18 100.10 67.93
CA LYS A 549 24.67 100.00 69.29
C LYS A 549 25.59 100.68 70.32
N ASN A 550 26.92 100.52 70.19
CA ASN A 550 27.88 101.20 71.05
C ASN A 550 27.90 102.72 70.85
N GLU A 551 27.79 103.17 69.60
CA GLU A 551 27.74 104.59 69.27
C GLU A 551 26.46 105.25 69.81
N ILE A 552 25.31 104.58 69.68
CA ILE A 552 24.04 105.02 70.30
C ILE A 552 24.15 105.09 71.82
N ASN A 553 24.82 104.13 72.47
CA ASN A 553 25.03 104.16 73.92
C ASN A 553 25.95 105.30 74.36
N THR A 554 26.98 105.60 73.56
CA THR A 554 27.89 106.72 73.80
C THR A 554 27.15 108.05 73.65
N LEU A 555 26.41 108.24 72.56
CA LEU A 555 25.56 109.42 72.33
C LEU A 555 24.52 109.61 73.43
N ARG A 556 23.90 108.54 73.94
CA ARG A 556 22.98 108.64 75.09
C ARG A 556 23.70 109.11 76.36
N THR A 557 24.93 108.66 76.58
CA THR A 557 25.75 109.07 77.72
C THR A 557 26.12 110.54 77.62
N ASP A 558 26.58 110.98 76.44
CA ASP A 558 26.92 112.38 76.16
C ASP A 558 25.71 113.29 76.26
N TYR A 559 24.55 112.85 75.74
CA TYR A 559 23.28 113.55 75.89
C TYR A 559 22.90 113.71 77.37
N ASN A 560 22.98 112.65 78.17
CA ASN A 560 22.67 112.71 79.60
C ASN A 560 23.63 113.64 80.36
N ASN A 561 24.93 113.63 80.02
CA ASN A 561 25.93 114.55 80.57
C ASN A 561 25.61 116.01 80.19
N LEU A 562 25.24 116.27 78.94
CA LEU A 562 24.85 117.59 78.47
C LEU A 562 23.57 118.08 79.19
N VAL A 563 22.58 117.21 79.38
CA VAL A 563 21.36 117.51 80.15
C VAL A 563 21.71 117.87 81.59
N GLN A 564 22.57 117.10 82.27
CA GLN A 564 23.03 117.44 83.62
C GLN A 564 23.77 118.78 83.68
N ILE A 565 24.64 119.08 82.71
CA ILE A 565 25.35 120.37 82.65
C ILE A 565 24.35 121.52 82.46
N LEU A 566 23.37 121.37 81.58
CA LEU A 566 22.36 122.41 81.33
C LEU A 566 21.40 122.60 82.51
N GLN A 567 21.04 121.53 83.24
CA GLN A 567 20.30 121.61 84.51
C GLN A 567 21.11 122.31 85.59
N SER A 568 22.42 122.01 85.73
CA SER A 568 23.30 122.68 86.69
C SER A 568 23.48 124.18 86.42
N LYS A 569 23.26 124.62 85.18
CA LYS A 569 23.30 126.03 84.75
C LYS A 569 21.92 126.72 84.77
N GLY A 570 20.86 126.04 85.18
CA GLY A 570 19.49 126.58 85.23
C GLY A 570 18.87 126.86 83.86
N ILE A 571 19.40 126.26 82.78
CA ILE A 571 18.95 126.47 81.40
C ILE A 571 17.84 125.48 81.02
N LEU A 572 17.87 124.27 81.57
CA LEU A 572 16.82 123.26 81.45
C LEU A 572 16.30 122.92 82.86
N PRO A 573 14.97 122.77 83.05
CA PRO A 573 14.41 122.37 84.34
C PRO A 573 14.88 120.99 84.81
#